data_AF-A0A965L045-F1
#
_entry.id   AF-A0A965L045-F1
#
_cell.length_a   1.000
_cell.length_b   1.000
_cell.length_c   1.000
_cell.angle_alpha   90.00
_cell.angle_beta   90.00
_cell.angle_gamma   90.00
#
_symmetry.space_group_name_H-M   'P 1'
#
loop_
_entity.id
_entity.type
_entity.pdbx_description
1 polymer ?
#
loop_
_entity_poly.entity_id
_entity_poly.type
_entity_poly.pdbx_seq_one_letter_code
_entity_poly.pdbx_strand_id
1 'polypeptide(L)'
;MSVMKRGIFLVFIFCSMGMLDCFSQARPVDKNATRETKNLFKALYKIQKTGTIFGHQHATEYGRGWSGDADRSDVKSVTGSHPGVIGIDFSGFSGANAANYKVKLRQIVQQHYAQGGVITIAWHFNNPLGPGGFYWKDSLSTPVVSRLIPGGDSHEMYKNILADIADWVKSCKGPNGEAIPMIFRPYHEFDGNWFWWGAGHCSVEEFIQIWRFTVDYLKDEQQVHNLLYAFSPDNKFLTEAKFLERYPGNSYVDMVGMDNYGDMGRNGYNLPRAIEKLLIVSNYAKKNNKLAAFTETGLETIPNPNWWTDVLLKVMKTEGLNLSYVLVWRNDIRSPTHYYAPFPGQVSVPDFMKFYEDPFTLFLEDLRKQNIYRFKNK
;
A
#
# COMPACT_ATOMS: atom_id res chain seq x y z
N MET A 1 -40.81 -52.96 57.43
CA MET A 1 -40.87 -51.48 57.35
C MET A 1 -39.73 -50.97 58.22
N SER A 2 -38.78 -50.12 57.86
CA SER A 2 -38.43 -49.37 56.65
C SER A 2 -37.00 -48.87 56.93
N VAL A 3 -36.01 -49.18 56.08
CA VAL A 3 -34.61 -48.75 56.27
C VAL A 3 -34.40 -47.43 55.50
N MET A 4 -34.07 -46.35 56.22
CA MET A 4 -33.69 -45.05 55.63
C MET A 4 -32.40 -45.19 54.81
N LYS A 5 -32.48 -44.98 53.50
CA LYS A 5 -31.31 -44.76 52.64
C LYS A 5 -30.91 -43.27 52.69
N ARG A 6 -29.69 -42.98 53.16
CA ARG A 6 -29.05 -41.67 53.02
C ARG A 6 -28.55 -41.51 51.59
N GLY A 7 -29.06 -40.52 50.85
CA GLY A 7 -28.55 -40.12 49.54
C GLY A 7 -27.36 -39.18 49.70
N ILE A 8 -26.25 -39.51 49.04
CA ILE A 8 -25.07 -38.66 48.90
C ILE A 8 -25.32 -37.71 47.73
N PHE A 9 -25.34 -36.40 48.00
CA PHE A 9 -25.43 -35.36 46.98
C PHE A 9 -24.01 -35.05 46.48
N LEU A 10 -23.67 -35.51 45.27
CA LEU A 10 -22.44 -35.13 44.56
C LEU A 10 -22.69 -33.79 43.85
N VAL A 11 -22.09 -32.72 44.36
CA VAL A 11 -22.07 -31.41 43.71
C VAL A 11 -21.00 -31.44 42.62
N PHE A 12 -21.42 -31.55 41.36
CA PHE A 12 -20.54 -31.33 40.21
C PHE A 12 -20.33 -29.82 40.03
N ILE A 13 -19.18 -29.31 40.46
CA ILE A 13 -18.71 -27.98 40.09
C ILE A 13 -18.21 -28.07 38.65
N PHE A 14 -19.04 -27.68 37.69
CA PHE A 14 -18.62 -27.42 36.32
C PHE A 14 -17.77 -26.14 36.32
N CYS A 15 -16.45 -26.31 36.41
CA CYS A 15 -15.51 -25.23 36.16
C CYS A 15 -15.43 -25.04 34.64
N SER A 16 -16.30 -24.19 34.08
CA SER A 16 -16.17 -23.74 32.70
C SER A 16 -14.96 -22.80 32.62
N MET A 17 -13.77 -23.33 32.35
CA MET A 17 -12.68 -22.55 31.77
C MET A 17 -13.16 -22.06 30.41
N GLY A 18 -13.80 -20.89 30.40
CA GLY A 18 -13.95 -20.11 29.19
C GLY A 18 -12.54 -19.81 28.70
N MET A 19 -12.11 -20.49 27.64
CA MET A 19 -11.10 -19.94 26.75
C MET A 19 -11.66 -18.61 26.26
N LEU A 20 -11.26 -17.53 26.92
CA LEU A 20 -11.24 -16.22 26.30
C LEU A 20 -10.24 -16.35 25.16
N ASP A 21 -10.71 -16.83 24.01
CA ASP A 21 -10.06 -16.57 22.75
C ASP A 21 -10.02 -15.05 22.63
N CYS A 22 -8.90 -14.48 23.08
CA CYS A 22 -8.55 -13.11 22.83
C CYS A 22 -8.29 -13.03 21.32
N PHE A 23 -9.36 -12.95 20.53
CA PHE A 23 -9.29 -12.54 19.14
C PHE A 23 -8.67 -11.14 19.16
N SER A 24 -7.35 -11.09 18.97
CA SER A 24 -6.64 -9.84 18.81
C SER A 24 -7.26 -9.12 17.62
N GLN A 25 -8.08 -8.11 17.88
CA GLN A 25 -8.66 -7.28 16.85
C GLN A 25 -7.54 -6.72 15.96
N ALA A 26 -7.69 -6.87 14.64
CA ALA A 26 -6.75 -6.32 13.68
C ALA A 26 -6.58 -4.81 13.93
N ARG A 27 -5.34 -4.36 14.06
CA ARG A 27 -4.97 -2.99 14.44
C ARG A 27 -3.67 -2.57 13.77
N PRO A 28 -3.44 -1.26 13.60
CA PRO A 28 -2.14 -0.75 13.15
C PRO A 28 -1.00 -1.20 14.06
N VAL A 29 0.21 -1.30 13.50
CA VAL A 29 1.45 -1.56 14.25
C VAL A 29 1.76 -0.44 15.22
N ASP A 30 1.43 0.80 14.84
CA ASP A 30 1.48 1.95 15.73
C ASP A 30 0.26 1.96 16.67
N LYS A 31 0.51 1.69 17.95
CA LYS A 31 -0.52 1.73 19.00
C LYS A 31 -1.05 3.16 19.22
N ASN A 32 -0.21 4.15 18.96
CA ASN A 32 -0.52 5.58 19.08
C ASN A 32 -1.10 6.16 17.79
N ALA A 33 -1.34 5.32 16.76
CA ALA A 33 -1.93 5.76 15.51
C ALA A 33 -3.15 6.65 15.74
N THR A 34 -3.25 7.74 14.98
CA THR A 34 -4.36 8.68 15.08
C THR A 34 -5.71 7.99 14.88
N ARG A 35 -6.79 8.64 15.34
CA ARG A 35 -8.14 8.10 15.18
C ARG A 35 -8.44 7.82 13.71
N GLU A 36 -8.09 8.74 12.83
CA GLU A 36 -8.32 8.65 11.39
C GLU A 36 -7.51 7.51 10.77
N THR A 37 -6.26 7.28 11.21
CA THR A 37 -5.44 6.15 10.74
C THR A 37 -5.98 4.80 11.22
N LYS A 38 -6.43 4.72 12.47
CA LYS A 38 -7.14 3.54 13.01
C LYS A 38 -8.43 3.26 12.23
N ASN A 39 -9.16 4.31 11.85
CA ASN A 39 -10.37 4.19 11.04
C ASN A 39 -10.04 3.71 9.62
N LEU A 40 -9.05 4.32 8.96
CA LEU A 40 -8.59 3.84 7.64
C LEU A 40 -8.24 2.36 7.68
N PHE A 41 -7.42 1.92 8.65
CA PHE A 41 -7.05 0.51 8.79
C PHE A 41 -8.29 -0.39 8.91
N LYS A 42 -9.24 -0.04 9.79
CA LYS A 42 -10.49 -0.81 9.97
C LYS A 42 -11.33 -0.85 8.69
N ALA A 43 -11.42 0.26 7.96
CA ALA A 43 -12.17 0.34 6.72
C ALA A 43 -11.54 -0.56 5.65
N LEU A 44 -10.22 -0.47 5.44
CA LEU A 44 -9.49 -1.33 4.50
C LEU A 44 -9.65 -2.82 4.87
N TYR A 45 -9.54 -3.15 6.15
CA TYR A 45 -9.71 -4.51 6.65
C TYR A 45 -11.12 -5.07 6.42
N LYS A 46 -12.14 -4.20 6.41
CA LYS A 46 -13.51 -4.57 6.04
C LYS A 46 -13.67 -4.70 4.52
N ILE A 47 -13.19 -3.71 3.77
CA ILE A 47 -13.31 -3.64 2.31
C ILE A 47 -12.68 -4.86 1.66
N GLN A 48 -11.48 -5.28 2.08
CA GLN A 48 -10.79 -6.43 1.50
C GLN A 48 -11.57 -7.75 1.57
N LYS A 49 -12.70 -7.81 2.30
CA LYS A 49 -13.58 -8.98 2.38
C LYS A 49 -14.73 -8.94 1.39
N THR A 50 -15.03 -7.79 0.80
CA THR A 50 -16.24 -7.57 -0.02
C THR A 50 -15.95 -6.93 -1.38
N GLY A 51 -14.79 -6.31 -1.57
CA GLY A 51 -14.39 -5.68 -2.81
C GLY A 51 -12.96 -5.15 -2.74
N THR A 52 -12.56 -4.41 -3.75
CA THR A 52 -11.20 -3.85 -3.90
C THR A 52 -11.28 -2.39 -4.34
N ILE A 53 -10.59 -1.50 -3.65
CA ILE A 53 -10.50 -0.09 -4.06
C ILE A 53 -9.59 0.02 -5.28
N PHE A 54 -10.04 0.71 -6.33
CA PHE A 54 -9.18 1.04 -7.46
C PHE A 54 -8.28 2.23 -7.16
N GLY A 55 -6.99 2.07 -7.46
CA GLY A 55 -5.93 3.05 -7.25
C GLY A 55 -5.19 3.42 -8.52
N HIS A 56 -4.68 4.65 -8.58
CA HIS A 56 -3.87 5.11 -9.70
C HIS A 56 -2.74 6.05 -9.24
N GLN A 57 -1.50 5.76 -9.65
CA GLN A 57 -0.33 6.59 -9.33
C GLN A 57 -0.40 7.96 -10.04
N HIS A 58 -0.08 9.02 -9.33
CA HIS A 58 -0.04 10.42 -9.80
C HIS A 58 -1.35 10.93 -10.42
N ALA A 59 -2.48 10.28 -10.13
CA ALA A 59 -3.73 10.45 -10.84
C ALA A 59 -4.25 11.90 -10.91
N THR A 60 -3.96 12.70 -9.87
CA THR A 60 -4.41 14.09 -9.73
C THR A 60 -3.27 15.10 -9.82
N GLU A 61 -2.05 14.64 -10.13
CA GLU A 61 -0.91 15.52 -10.40
C GLU A 61 -0.87 15.92 -11.88
N TYR A 62 -1.12 14.92 -12.73
CA TYR A 62 -1.09 15.04 -14.18
C TYR A 62 -1.70 13.81 -14.86
N GLY A 63 -1.85 13.88 -16.18
CA GLY A 63 -2.30 12.78 -17.01
C GLY A 63 -2.07 13.08 -18.49
N ARG A 64 -2.77 12.39 -19.39
CA ARG A 64 -2.58 12.53 -20.83
C ARG A 64 -2.88 13.94 -21.33
N GLY A 65 -1.82 14.68 -21.70
CA GLY A 65 -1.94 16.02 -22.28
C GLY A 65 -2.33 17.12 -21.28
N TRP A 66 -2.26 16.88 -19.97
CA TRP A 66 -2.55 17.90 -18.95
C TRP A 66 -1.69 17.71 -17.69
N SER A 67 -1.50 18.78 -16.92
CA SER A 67 -0.77 18.75 -15.65
C SER A 67 -1.16 19.92 -14.76
N GLY A 68 -1.42 19.65 -13.48
CA GLY A 68 -1.72 20.68 -12.49
C GLY A 68 -3.14 21.24 -12.54
N ASP A 69 -4.02 20.70 -13.38
CA ASP A 69 -5.43 21.06 -13.41
C ASP A 69 -6.12 20.65 -12.10
N ALA A 70 -6.87 21.57 -11.51
CA ALA A 70 -7.61 21.31 -10.29
C ALA A 70 -8.72 20.27 -10.53
N ASP A 71 -8.89 19.35 -9.58
CA ASP A 71 -9.99 18.37 -9.55
C ASP A 71 -10.10 17.50 -10.82
N ARG A 72 -8.95 17.21 -11.45
CA ARG A 72 -8.84 16.41 -12.68
C ARG A 72 -8.07 15.12 -12.45
N SER A 73 -8.52 14.04 -13.08
CA SER A 73 -7.72 12.84 -13.35
C SER A 73 -8.16 12.22 -14.68
N ASP A 74 -7.30 11.43 -15.33
CA ASP A 74 -7.71 10.69 -16.54
C ASP A 74 -8.85 9.71 -16.24
N VAL A 75 -8.75 9.02 -15.10
CA VAL A 75 -9.78 8.13 -14.56
C VAL A 75 -11.12 8.87 -14.44
N LYS A 76 -11.15 10.05 -13.82
CA LYS A 76 -12.37 10.86 -13.67
C LYS A 76 -12.89 11.37 -15.00
N SER A 77 -12.00 11.68 -15.94
CA SER A 77 -12.37 12.09 -17.29
C SER A 77 -13.09 10.98 -18.07
N VAL A 78 -12.89 9.71 -17.68
CA VAL A 78 -13.58 8.55 -18.24
C VAL A 78 -14.84 8.19 -17.46
N THR A 79 -14.75 8.09 -16.13
CA THR A 79 -15.81 7.49 -15.29
C THR A 79 -16.69 8.52 -14.57
N GLY A 80 -16.27 9.78 -14.51
CA GLY A 80 -16.87 10.80 -13.65
C GLY A 80 -16.42 10.75 -12.17
N SER A 81 -15.62 9.75 -11.76
CA SER A 81 -15.07 9.63 -10.41
C SER A 81 -13.55 9.54 -10.42
N HIS A 82 -12.88 10.16 -9.44
CA HIS A 82 -11.47 9.87 -9.18
C HIS A 82 -11.27 8.41 -8.71
N PRO A 83 -10.05 7.86 -8.83
CA PRO A 83 -9.71 6.59 -8.19
C PRO A 83 -9.90 6.72 -6.67
N GLY A 84 -10.28 5.63 -6.00
CA GLY A 84 -10.44 5.65 -4.54
C GLY A 84 -9.10 5.80 -3.81
N VAL A 85 -8.03 5.24 -4.36
CA VAL A 85 -6.65 5.44 -3.90
C VAL A 85 -5.88 6.31 -4.90
N ILE A 86 -5.17 7.33 -4.44
CA ILE A 86 -4.09 7.92 -5.22
C ILE A 86 -2.74 7.45 -4.68
N GLY A 87 -1.86 7.08 -5.60
CA GLY A 87 -0.45 6.89 -5.30
C GLY A 87 0.33 8.17 -5.53
N ILE A 88 1.14 8.58 -4.56
CA ILE A 88 2.12 9.66 -4.68
C ILE A 88 3.53 9.09 -4.49
N ASP A 89 4.56 9.89 -4.75
CA ASP A 89 5.94 9.45 -4.61
C ASP A 89 6.82 10.49 -3.88
N PHE A 90 7.82 10.04 -3.13
CA PHE A 90 8.78 10.91 -2.45
C PHE A 90 10.09 11.15 -3.24
N SER A 91 10.19 10.70 -4.50
CA SER A 91 11.35 10.93 -5.38
C SER A 91 11.72 12.39 -5.56
N GLY A 92 10.74 13.30 -5.50
CA GLY A 92 10.97 14.74 -5.58
C GLY A 92 11.37 15.40 -4.25
N PHE A 93 11.63 14.64 -3.16
CA PHE A 93 11.98 15.23 -1.86
C PHE A 93 13.45 15.64 -1.76
N SER A 94 14.29 15.26 -2.73
CA SER A 94 15.68 15.69 -2.84
C SER A 94 15.91 16.52 -4.11
N GLY A 95 17.03 17.25 -4.15
CA GLY A 95 17.43 18.09 -5.28
C GLY A 95 16.85 19.51 -5.24
N ALA A 96 17.20 20.31 -6.27
CA ALA A 96 17.02 21.76 -6.26
C ALA A 96 15.55 22.24 -6.17
N ASN A 97 14.59 21.42 -6.59
CA ASN A 97 13.17 21.80 -6.63
C ASN A 97 12.32 21.15 -5.51
N ALA A 98 12.96 20.54 -4.51
CA ALA A 98 12.29 19.75 -3.48
C ALA A 98 11.24 20.54 -2.68
N ALA A 99 11.51 21.81 -2.37
CA ALA A 99 10.58 22.66 -1.62
C ALA A 99 9.26 22.86 -2.36
N ASN A 100 9.31 23.20 -3.66
CA ASN A 100 8.11 23.38 -4.47
C ASN A 100 7.37 22.06 -4.70
N TYR A 101 8.11 20.96 -4.88
CA TYR A 101 7.52 19.62 -5.01
C TYR A 101 6.71 19.25 -3.77
N LYS A 102 7.29 19.43 -2.57
CA LYS A 102 6.63 19.17 -1.28
C LYS A 102 5.36 20.00 -1.08
N VAL A 103 5.36 21.27 -1.48
CA VAL A 103 4.16 22.13 -1.37
C VAL A 103 3.03 21.60 -2.26
N LYS A 104 3.32 21.29 -3.52
CA LYS A 104 2.32 20.76 -4.46
C LYS A 104 1.78 19.41 -3.99
N LEU A 105 2.67 18.50 -3.61
CA LEU A 105 2.29 17.17 -3.15
C LEU A 105 1.38 17.23 -1.91
N ARG A 106 1.66 18.18 -0.99
CA ARG A 106 0.81 18.40 0.19
C ARG A 106 -0.60 18.82 -0.21
N GLN A 107 -0.73 19.74 -1.17
CA GLN A 107 -2.04 20.19 -1.65
C GLN A 107 -2.84 19.05 -2.28
N ILE A 108 -2.20 18.21 -3.09
CA ILE A 108 -2.80 17.01 -3.70
C ILE A 108 -3.34 16.05 -2.62
N VAL A 109 -2.51 15.74 -1.62
CA VAL A 109 -2.90 14.88 -0.50
C VAL A 109 -4.08 15.45 0.28
N GLN A 110 -4.03 16.75 0.60
CA GLN A 110 -5.11 17.42 1.32
C GLN A 110 -6.43 17.43 0.54
N GLN A 111 -6.37 17.68 -0.76
CA GLN A 111 -7.54 17.66 -1.63
C GLN A 111 -8.17 16.27 -1.72
N HIS A 112 -7.39 15.23 -2.01
CA HIS A 112 -7.92 13.87 -2.14
C HIS A 112 -8.48 13.33 -0.83
N TYR A 113 -7.80 13.58 0.29
CA TYR A 113 -8.31 13.24 1.62
C TYR A 113 -9.61 13.97 1.93
N ALA A 114 -9.72 15.26 1.63
CA ALA A 114 -10.93 16.05 1.87
C ALA A 114 -12.16 15.51 1.09
N GLN A 115 -11.93 14.83 -0.05
CA GLN A 115 -12.98 14.16 -0.81
C GLN A 115 -13.32 12.75 -0.27
N GLY A 116 -12.57 12.25 0.71
CA GLY A 116 -12.75 10.93 1.33
C GLY A 116 -11.87 9.82 0.75
N GLY A 117 -10.87 10.17 -0.05
CA GLY A 117 -9.99 9.23 -0.72
C GLY A 117 -8.80 8.78 0.12
N VAL A 118 -8.18 7.67 -0.28
CA VAL A 118 -7.01 7.06 0.36
C VAL A 118 -5.72 7.51 -0.32
N ILE A 119 -4.68 7.73 0.47
CA ILE A 119 -3.34 8.10 -0.02
C ILE A 119 -2.38 6.94 0.26
N THR A 120 -1.65 6.51 -0.76
CA THR A 120 -0.49 5.62 -0.63
C THR A 120 0.75 6.31 -1.20
N ILE A 121 1.91 6.02 -0.63
CA ILE A 121 3.17 6.72 -0.91
C ILE A 121 4.22 5.68 -1.27
N ALA A 122 4.69 5.72 -2.51
CA ALA A 122 5.92 5.06 -2.90
C ALA A 122 7.13 5.96 -2.58
N TRP A 123 8.30 5.35 -2.46
CA TRP A 123 9.53 6.11 -2.29
C TRP A 123 10.61 5.59 -3.22
N HIS A 124 10.66 6.17 -4.41
CA HIS A 124 11.81 6.05 -5.30
C HIS A 124 12.98 6.89 -4.74
N PHE A 125 13.57 6.39 -3.66
CA PHE A 125 14.60 7.06 -2.88
C PHE A 125 15.89 7.14 -3.69
N ASN A 126 16.30 8.33 -4.13
CA ASN A 126 17.61 8.48 -4.79
C ASN A 126 18.74 8.02 -3.87
N ASN A 127 19.76 7.35 -4.43
CA ASN A 127 20.93 6.95 -3.66
C ASN A 127 21.55 8.20 -2.97
N PRO A 128 21.59 8.26 -1.63
CA PRO A 128 21.97 9.48 -0.92
C PRO A 128 23.49 9.70 -0.81
N LEU A 129 24.33 8.71 -1.15
CA LEU A 129 25.79 8.77 -0.93
C LEU A 129 26.62 8.59 -2.20
N GLY A 130 26.01 8.20 -3.31
CA GLY A 130 26.70 7.89 -4.56
C GLY A 130 26.09 8.60 -5.76
N PRO A 131 26.81 8.69 -6.89
CA PRO A 131 26.23 9.17 -8.12
C PRO A 131 25.14 8.21 -8.62
N GLY A 132 24.15 8.75 -9.32
CA GLY A 132 23.02 8.00 -9.83
C GLY A 132 21.68 8.49 -9.28
N GLY A 133 20.64 7.69 -9.48
CA GLY A 133 19.31 7.94 -8.93
C GLY A 133 18.88 6.79 -8.03
N PHE A 134 17.59 6.53 -7.96
CA PHE A 134 17.06 5.36 -7.28
C PHE A 134 17.35 4.04 -8.05
N TYR A 135 17.44 4.09 -9.38
CA TYR A 135 17.85 2.94 -10.18
C TYR A 135 19.33 2.62 -10.01
N TRP A 136 19.62 1.34 -9.78
CA TRP A 136 20.95 0.79 -9.85
C TRP A 136 21.51 0.87 -11.28
N LYS A 137 22.74 1.34 -11.39
CA LYS A 137 23.51 1.38 -12.65
C LYS A 137 24.91 0.86 -12.36
N ASP A 138 25.27 -0.29 -12.93
CA ASP A 138 26.54 -0.99 -12.62
C ASP A 138 27.79 -0.12 -12.76
N SER A 139 27.76 0.85 -13.70
CA SER A 139 28.88 1.76 -13.94
C SER A 139 28.96 2.96 -12.98
N LEU A 140 27.95 3.20 -12.14
CA LEU A 140 27.83 4.42 -11.33
C LEU A 140 27.47 4.14 -9.87
N SER A 141 26.56 3.21 -9.61
CA SER A 141 25.98 3.00 -8.30
C SER A 141 26.95 2.30 -7.35
N THR A 142 26.86 2.66 -6.07
CA THR A 142 27.56 2.01 -4.98
C THR A 142 26.56 1.46 -3.98
N PRO A 143 26.84 0.31 -3.32
CA PRO A 143 25.99 -0.18 -2.23
C PRO A 143 26.02 0.79 -1.05
N VAL A 144 24.85 1.13 -0.51
CA VAL A 144 24.73 2.15 0.55
C VAL A 144 23.96 1.72 1.79
N VAL A 145 23.24 0.59 1.77
CA VAL A 145 22.39 0.19 2.90
C VAL A 145 23.20 0.06 4.20
N SER A 146 24.35 -0.62 4.16
CA SER A 146 25.25 -0.80 5.32
C SER A 146 25.76 0.52 5.94
N ARG A 147 25.78 1.59 5.14
CA ARG A 147 26.21 2.93 5.58
C ARG A 147 25.08 3.74 6.20
N LEU A 148 23.83 3.41 5.87
CA LEU A 148 22.63 4.12 6.33
C LEU A 148 22.02 3.48 7.60
N ILE A 149 22.21 2.18 7.82
CA ILE A 149 21.72 1.47 9.03
C ILE A 149 22.47 1.91 10.30
N PRO A 150 21.93 1.63 11.51
CA PRO A 150 22.62 1.96 12.76
C PRO A 150 24.06 1.46 12.80
N GLY A 151 25.00 2.34 13.19
CA GLY A 151 26.43 2.07 13.17
C GLY A 151 27.13 2.38 11.84
N GLY A 152 26.39 2.64 10.77
CA GLY A 152 26.92 3.11 9.49
C GLY A 152 27.42 4.56 9.54
N ASP A 153 28.42 4.88 8.72
CA ASP A 153 29.08 6.19 8.70
C ASP A 153 28.19 7.35 8.20
N SER A 154 27.04 7.03 7.62
CA SER A 154 26.10 7.98 7.03
C SER A 154 24.71 7.91 7.69
N HIS A 155 24.62 7.27 8.86
CA HIS A 155 23.38 7.07 9.59
C HIS A 155 22.69 8.38 9.99
N GLU A 156 23.46 9.39 10.45
CA GLU A 156 22.89 10.70 10.80
C GLU A 156 22.33 11.45 9.58
N MET A 157 22.95 11.30 8.41
CA MET A 157 22.37 11.81 7.16
C MET A 157 21.03 11.12 6.88
N TYR A 158 20.96 9.81 7.08
CA TYR A 158 19.72 9.06 6.88
C TYR A 158 18.61 9.52 7.82
N LYS A 159 18.92 9.76 9.10
CA LYS A 159 18.00 10.36 10.08
C LYS A 159 17.46 11.72 9.63
N ASN A 160 18.31 12.59 9.09
CA ASN A 160 17.87 13.90 8.58
C ASN A 160 16.89 13.76 7.39
N ILE A 161 17.12 12.80 6.50
CA ILE A 161 16.19 12.50 5.38
C ILE A 161 14.83 12.03 5.92
N LEU A 162 14.83 11.15 6.92
CA LEU A 162 13.60 10.68 7.55
C LEU A 162 12.89 11.77 8.36
N ALA A 163 13.63 12.66 9.02
CA ALA A 163 13.07 13.79 9.76
C ALA A 163 12.34 14.76 8.81
N ASP A 164 12.91 15.03 7.64
CA ASP A 164 12.27 15.85 6.60
C ASP A 164 10.99 15.20 6.04
N ILE A 165 10.99 13.87 5.84
CA ILE A 165 9.76 13.11 5.53
C ILE A 165 8.74 13.25 6.66
N ALA A 166 9.16 13.08 7.92
CA ALA A 166 8.28 13.17 9.08
C ALA A 166 7.63 14.55 9.19
N ASP A 167 8.40 15.62 9.02
CA ASP A 167 7.89 16.98 9.05
C ASP A 167 6.87 17.24 7.95
N TRP A 168 7.13 16.74 6.74
CA TRP A 168 6.16 16.82 5.66
C TRP A 168 4.87 16.03 5.97
N VAL A 169 4.97 14.79 6.44
CA VAL A 169 3.82 13.96 6.80
C VAL A 169 2.98 14.60 7.92
N LYS A 170 3.64 15.12 8.96
CA LYS A 170 2.98 15.83 10.08
C LYS A 170 2.29 17.13 9.61
N SER A 171 2.84 17.79 8.60
CA SER A 171 2.28 19.03 8.02
C SER A 171 1.02 18.82 7.18
N CYS A 172 0.74 17.60 6.74
CA CYS A 172 -0.45 17.27 5.97
C CYS A 172 -1.67 17.17 6.90
N LYS A 173 -2.47 18.24 6.96
CA LYS A 173 -3.67 18.32 7.78
C LYS A 173 -4.95 18.30 6.96
N GLY A 174 -5.94 17.57 7.46
CA GLY A 174 -7.29 17.52 6.92
C GLY A 174 -8.10 18.79 7.21
N PRO A 175 -9.35 18.86 6.73
CA PRO A 175 -10.19 20.05 6.86
C PRO A 175 -10.47 20.50 8.29
N ASN A 176 -10.38 19.61 9.29
CA ASN A 176 -10.59 19.92 10.70
C ASN A 176 -9.27 20.00 11.49
N GLY A 177 -8.12 20.09 10.79
CA GLY A 177 -6.79 20.14 11.40
C GLY A 177 -6.25 18.77 11.84
N GLU A 178 -6.98 17.68 11.61
CA GLU A 178 -6.54 16.32 11.92
C GLU A 178 -5.40 15.86 11.01
N ALA A 179 -4.57 14.92 11.47
CA ALA A 179 -3.52 14.37 10.63
C ALA A 179 -4.11 13.46 9.54
N ILE A 180 -3.62 13.58 8.31
CA ILE A 180 -4.10 12.78 7.18
C ILE A 180 -3.46 11.38 7.22
N PRO A 181 -4.25 10.29 7.27
CA PRO A 181 -3.70 8.94 7.20
C PRO A 181 -3.12 8.61 5.83
N MET A 182 -1.93 8.00 5.78
CA MET A 182 -1.29 7.58 4.54
C MET A 182 -0.68 6.19 4.68
N ILE A 183 -0.63 5.44 3.58
CA ILE A 183 0.06 4.15 3.50
C ILE A 183 1.46 4.40 2.94
N PHE A 184 2.51 4.25 3.75
CA PHE A 184 3.89 4.42 3.33
C PHE A 184 4.49 3.07 2.92
N ARG A 185 5.00 3.00 1.69
CA ARG A 185 5.52 1.79 1.05
C ARG A 185 6.99 2.00 0.63
N PRO A 186 7.91 2.08 1.61
CA PRO A 186 9.33 2.27 1.31
C PRO A 186 9.94 0.98 0.75
N TYR A 187 11.04 1.13 0.01
CA TYR A 187 11.88 0.01 -0.44
C TYR A 187 11.16 -1.10 -1.21
N HIS A 188 10.08 -0.77 -1.92
CA HIS A 188 9.35 -1.72 -2.75
C HIS A 188 10.23 -2.46 -3.78
N GLU A 189 9.75 -3.62 -4.24
CA GLU A 189 10.44 -4.46 -5.23
C GLU A 189 11.88 -4.86 -4.84
N PHE A 190 12.12 -5.02 -3.55
CA PHE A 190 13.43 -5.33 -2.97
C PHE A 190 13.99 -6.72 -3.35
N ASP A 191 13.16 -7.62 -3.87
CA ASP A 191 13.57 -8.89 -4.48
C ASP A 191 14.08 -8.71 -5.94
N GLY A 192 13.94 -7.49 -6.47
CA GLY A 192 14.59 -6.97 -7.66
C GLY A 192 16.07 -6.61 -7.47
N ASN A 193 16.75 -6.32 -8.58
CA ASN A 193 18.14 -5.80 -8.59
C ASN A 193 18.24 -4.41 -9.25
N TRP A 194 17.11 -3.79 -9.61
CA TRP A 194 17.07 -2.52 -10.31
C TRP A 194 17.09 -1.31 -9.39
N PHE A 195 16.87 -1.47 -8.08
CA PHE A 195 17.03 -0.40 -7.09
C PHE A 195 18.22 -0.66 -6.18
N TRP A 196 18.86 0.38 -5.65
CA TRP A 196 20.04 0.22 -4.79
C TRP A 196 19.76 -0.47 -3.44
N TRP A 197 18.50 -0.58 -3.03
CA TRP A 197 18.07 -1.40 -1.87
C TRP A 197 17.71 -2.84 -2.25
N GLY A 198 17.87 -3.21 -3.53
CA GLY A 198 17.51 -4.52 -4.06
C GLY A 198 18.40 -5.65 -3.57
N ALA A 199 17.97 -6.89 -3.84
CA ALA A 199 18.54 -8.10 -3.28
C ALA A 199 20.02 -8.32 -3.64
N GLY A 200 20.46 -7.85 -4.81
CA GLY A 200 21.85 -7.90 -5.25
C GLY A 200 22.76 -6.87 -4.59
N HIS A 201 22.21 -5.89 -3.86
CA HIS A 201 22.92 -4.69 -3.41
C HIS A 201 22.91 -4.51 -1.90
N CYS A 202 22.25 -5.40 -1.16
CA CYS A 202 22.32 -5.49 0.30
C CYS A 202 21.96 -6.91 0.80
N SER A 203 22.46 -7.26 1.99
CA SER A 203 22.10 -8.51 2.66
C SER A 203 20.64 -8.51 3.13
N VAL A 204 20.10 -9.68 3.48
CA VAL A 204 18.76 -9.80 4.07
C VAL A 204 18.68 -9.05 5.41
N GLU A 205 19.72 -9.19 6.23
CA GLU A 205 19.83 -8.55 7.54
C GLU A 205 19.92 -7.03 7.42
N GLU A 206 20.71 -6.53 6.47
CA GLU A 206 20.82 -5.09 6.18
C GLU A 206 19.48 -4.50 5.76
N PHE A 207 18.74 -5.20 4.89
CA PHE A 207 17.40 -4.78 4.46
C PHE A 207 16.41 -4.75 5.64
N ILE A 208 16.40 -5.79 6.48
CA ILE A 208 15.54 -5.84 7.66
C ILE A 208 15.91 -4.70 8.63
N GLN A 209 17.19 -4.41 8.81
CA GLN A 209 17.65 -3.33 9.68
C GLN A 209 17.23 -1.95 9.17
N ILE A 210 17.42 -1.64 7.88
CA ILE A 210 17.00 -0.34 7.34
C ILE A 210 15.49 -0.18 7.40
N TRP A 211 14.71 -1.24 7.14
CA TRP A 211 13.26 -1.21 7.31
C TRP A 211 12.86 -0.88 8.74
N ARG A 212 13.34 -1.68 9.70
CA ARG A 212 12.98 -1.53 11.12
C ARG A 212 13.36 -0.16 11.65
N PHE A 213 14.59 0.29 11.33
CA PHE A 213 15.03 1.62 11.70
C PHE A 213 14.14 2.72 11.11
N THR A 214 13.73 2.61 9.85
CA THR A 214 12.83 3.58 9.21
C THR A 214 11.50 3.70 9.95
N VAL A 215 10.90 2.56 10.30
CA VAL A 215 9.64 2.51 11.04
C VAL A 215 9.82 3.08 12.45
N ASP A 216 10.82 2.61 13.20
CA ASP A 216 11.04 3.04 14.59
C ASP A 216 11.43 4.52 14.66
N TYR A 217 12.27 5.01 13.75
CA TYR A 217 12.64 6.42 13.71
C TYR A 217 11.44 7.32 13.39
N LEU A 218 10.63 6.98 12.38
CA LEU A 218 9.43 7.78 12.04
C LEU A 218 8.37 7.72 13.15
N LYS A 219 8.10 6.52 13.67
CA LYS A 219 7.02 6.27 14.63
C LYS A 219 7.38 6.71 16.06
N ASP A 220 8.55 6.30 16.54
CA ASP A 220 8.97 6.45 17.95
C ASP A 220 9.83 7.70 18.17
N GLU A 221 10.76 8.05 17.27
CA GLU A 221 11.59 9.25 17.47
C GLU A 221 10.94 10.52 16.92
N GLN A 222 10.36 10.45 15.72
CA GLN A 222 9.72 11.59 15.04
C GLN A 222 8.23 11.75 15.37
N GLN A 223 7.65 10.81 16.14
CA GLN A 223 6.26 10.84 16.62
C GLN A 223 5.23 10.95 15.48
N VAL A 224 5.48 10.27 14.36
CA VAL A 224 4.57 10.22 13.21
C VAL A 224 3.53 9.11 13.44
N HIS A 225 2.31 9.51 13.77
CA HIS A 225 1.21 8.59 14.11
C HIS A 225 0.13 8.46 13.02
N ASN A 226 0.39 8.97 11.82
CA ASN A 226 -0.54 8.95 10.70
C ASN A 226 -0.08 8.11 9.50
N LEU A 227 0.84 7.17 9.72
CA LEU A 227 1.31 6.22 8.71
C LEU A 227 0.85 4.80 8.99
N LEU A 228 0.55 4.06 7.91
CA LEU A 228 0.49 2.60 7.86
C LEU A 228 1.64 2.11 6.97
N TYR A 229 2.33 1.04 7.33
CA TYR A 229 3.51 0.56 6.60
C TYR A 229 3.19 -0.64 5.70
N ALA A 230 3.49 -0.52 4.40
CA ALA A 230 3.19 -1.53 3.39
C ALA A 230 4.46 -2.22 2.85
N PHE A 231 4.54 -3.54 2.97
CA PHE A 231 5.63 -4.39 2.47
C PHE A 231 5.24 -5.05 1.14
N SER A 232 5.90 -4.66 0.06
CA SER A 232 5.58 -5.12 -1.31
C SER A 232 6.84 -5.54 -2.07
N PRO A 233 7.20 -6.84 -2.09
CA PRO A 233 8.11 -7.34 -3.13
C PRO A 233 7.50 -7.13 -4.52
N ASP A 234 8.29 -7.33 -5.57
CA ASP A 234 7.82 -7.56 -6.93
C ASP A 234 7.14 -8.94 -6.97
N ASN A 235 7.48 -9.83 -7.89
CA ASN A 235 6.73 -11.08 -8.08
C ASN A 235 7.61 -12.33 -8.05
N LYS A 236 8.79 -12.30 -7.42
CA LYS A 236 9.79 -13.40 -7.52
C LYS A 236 9.65 -14.50 -6.46
N PHE A 237 8.48 -14.66 -5.87
CA PHE A 237 8.19 -15.67 -4.87
C PHE A 237 7.10 -16.64 -5.36
N LEU A 238 7.20 -17.90 -4.92
CA LEU A 238 6.19 -18.95 -5.13
C LEU A 238 5.77 -19.64 -3.81
N THR A 239 6.36 -19.23 -2.69
CA THR A 239 6.09 -19.79 -1.37
C THR A 239 6.01 -18.66 -0.34
N GLU A 240 5.28 -18.89 0.76
CA GLU A 240 5.25 -17.95 1.91
C GLU A 240 6.67 -17.69 2.45
N ALA A 241 7.53 -18.72 2.49
CA ALA A 241 8.92 -18.55 2.94
C ALA A 241 9.72 -17.58 2.07
N LYS A 242 9.59 -17.67 0.73
CA LYS A 242 10.28 -16.76 -0.19
C LYS A 242 9.67 -15.35 -0.17
N PHE A 243 8.35 -15.26 -0.04
CA PHE A 243 7.64 -13.98 0.16
C PHE A 243 8.17 -13.24 1.41
N LEU A 244 8.46 -13.99 2.48
CA LEU A 244 8.90 -13.45 3.76
C LEU A 244 10.42 -13.37 3.94
N GLU A 245 11.22 -13.68 2.92
CA GLU A 245 12.69 -13.76 3.05
C GLU A 245 13.31 -12.49 3.64
N ARG A 246 12.79 -11.32 3.25
CA ARG A 246 13.22 -10.00 3.72
C ARG A 246 12.18 -9.31 4.62
N TYR A 247 11.23 -10.08 5.15
CA TYR A 247 10.14 -9.52 5.95
C TYR A 247 10.65 -9.05 7.32
N PRO A 248 10.40 -7.77 7.69
CA PRO A 248 10.93 -7.19 8.92
C PRO A 248 10.20 -7.66 10.19
N GLY A 249 9.09 -8.40 10.05
CA GLY A 249 8.29 -8.93 11.14
C GLY A 249 6.96 -8.19 11.34
N ASN A 250 5.99 -8.87 11.97
CA ASN A 250 4.61 -8.39 12.13
C ASN A 250 4.48 -7.07 12.91
N SER A 251 5.47 -6.67 13.70
CA SER A 251 5.48 -5.40 14.43
C SER A 251 5.86 -4.19 13.56
N TYR A 252 6.24 -4.41 12.30
CA TYR A 252 6.79 -3.41 11.40
C TYR A 252 5.99 -3.23 10.09
N VAL A 253 4.91 -4.00 9.92
CA VAL A 253 4.10 -4.02 8.70
C VAL A 253 2.61 -4.07 9.06
N ASP A 254 1.85 -3.14 8.49
CA ASP A 254 0.39 -3.08 8.55
C ASP A 254 -0.26 -3.79 7.37
N MET A 255 0.37 -3.67 6.19
CA MET A 255 -0.12 -4.17 4.93
C MET A 255 0.95 -4.99 4.21
N VAL A 256 0.60 -6.19 3.77
CA VAL A 256 1.41 -6.98 2.84
C VAL A 256 0.88 -6.79 1.42
N GLY A 257 1.79 -6.65 0.48
CA GLY A 257 1.49 -6.35 -0.91
C GLY A 257 2.32 -7.17 -1.89
N MET A 258 2.15 -6.88 -3.17
CA MET A 258 2.93 -7.42 -4.28
C MET A 258 2.83 -6.44 -5.45
N ASP A 259 3.96 -6.20 -6.10
CA ASP A 259 4.02 -5.50 -7.37
C ASP A 259 4.15 -6.57 -8.48
N ASN A 260 3.23 -6.60 -9.44
CA ASN A 260 3.24 -7.64 -10.48
C ASN A 260 2.64 -7.14 -11.79
N TYR A 261 3.54 -6.72 -12.69
CA TYR A 261 3.24 -6.41 -14.09
C TYR A 261 3.48 -7.62 -15.01
N GLY A 262 4.45 -8.47 -14.64
CA GLY A 262 4.95 -9.57 -15.47
C GLY A 262 3.87 -10.59 -15.80
N ASP A 263 3.18 -11.13 -14.79
CA ASP A 263 2.14 -12.14 -14.97
C ASP A 263 0.82 -11.54 -15.51
N MET A 264 0.71 -10.21 -15.53
CA MET A 264 -0.50 -9.45 -15.86
C MET A 264 -0.51 -8.94 -17.31
N GLY A 265 0.48 -9.34 -18.12
CA GLY A 265 0.51 -9.12 -19.55
C GLY A 265 1.76 -8.42 -20.10
N ARG A 266 2.61 -7.81 -19.25
CA ARG A 266 3.82 -7.12 -19.70
C ARG A 266 4.74 -8.01 -20.54
N ASN A 267 4.91 -9.27 -20.12
CA ASN A 267 5.72 -10.28 -20.80
C ASN A 267 4.87 -11.49 -21.27
N GLY A 268 3.58 -11.25 -21.54
CA GLY A 268 2.56 -12.29 -21.70
C GLY A 268 1.74 -12.51 -20.42
N TYR A 269 0.58 -13.15 -20.58
CA TYR A 269 -0.32 -13.42 -19.45
C TYR A 269 0.04 -14.73 -18.75
N ASN A 270 0.09 -14.69 -17.43
CA ASN A 270 0.16 -15.88 -16.58
C ASN A 270 -0.75 -15.72 -15.35
N LEU A 271 -2.06 -15.58 -15.61
CA LEU A 271 -3.04 -15.31 -14.56
C LEU A 271 -3.08 -16.37 -13.45
N PRO A 272 -2.94 -17.69 -13.73
CA PRO A 272 -2.85 -18.68 -12.66
C PRO A 272 -1.67 -18.41 -11.71
N ARG A 273 -0.54 -17.95 -12.24
CA ARG A 273 0.63 -17.58 -11.43
C ARG A 273 0.40 -16.29 -10.64
N ALA A 274 -0.22 -15.28 -11.24
CA ALA A 274 -0.60 -14.06 -10.53
C ALA A 274 -1.51 -14.39 -9.34
N ILE A 275 -2.53 -15.24 -9.57
CA ILE A 275 -3.48 -15.71 -8.55
C ILE A 275 -2.77 -16.45 -7.42
N GLU A 276 -1.88 -17.40 -7.74
CA GLU A 276 -1.12 -18.16 -6.73
C GLU A 276 -0.31 -17.23 -5.81
N LYS A 277 0.39 -16.25 -6.38
CA LYS A 277 1.17 -15.27 -5.60
C LYS A 277 0.28 -14.36 -4.75
N LEU A 278 -0.82 -13.86 -5.31
CA LEU A 278 -1.79 -13.04 -4.59
C LEU A 278 -2.47 -13.82 -3.45
N LEU A 279 -2.72 -15.12 -3.62
CA LEU A 279 -3.22 -15.98 -2.55
C LEU A 279 -2.20 -16.14 -1.42
N ILE A 280 -0.89 -16.21 -1.70
CA ILE A 280 0.14 -16.18 -0.64
C ILE A 280 0.04 -14.88 0.17
N VAL A 281 -0.03 -13.73 -0.50
CA VAL A 281 -0.18 -12.41 0.16
C VAL A 281 -1.45 -12.34 1.02
N SER A 282 -2.60 -12.68 0.43
CA SER A 282 -3.91 -12.66 1.09
C SER A 282 -3.99 -13.64 2.28
N ASN A 283 -3.50 -14.87 2.11
CA ASN A 283 -3.51 -15.86 3.18
C ASN A 283 -2.58 -15.47 4.33
N TYR A 284 -1.40 -14.93 4.02
CA TYR A 284 -0.51 -14.39 5.04
C TYR A 284 -1.17 -13.24 5.82
N ALA A 285 -1.83 -12.33 5.11
CA ALA A 285 -2.54 -11.22 5.73
C ALA A 285 -3.66 -11.69 6.67
N LYS A 286 -4.48 -12.65 6.22
CA LYS A 286 -5.52 -13.28 7.05
C LYS A 286 -4.95 -13.92 8.30
N LYS A 287 -3.92 -14.75 8.13
CA LYS A 287 -3.22 -15.47 9.22
C LYS A 287 -2.64 -14.52 10.27
N ASN A 288 -2.18 -13.34 9.87
CA ASN A 288 -1.46 -12.39 10.73
C ASN A 288 -2.25 -11.11 11.06
N ASN A 289 -3.55 -11.08 10.76
CA ASN A 289 -4.42 -9.91 10.96
C ASN A 289 -3.90 -8.62 10.30
N LYS A 290 -3.35 -8.75 9.09
CA LYS A 290 -2.84 -7.65 8.26
C LYS A 290 -3.82 -7.27 7.16
N LEU A 291 -3.54 -6.14 6.54
CA LEU A 291 -4.13 -5.76 5.26
C LEU A 291 -3.39 -6.47 4.12
N ALA A 292 -4.08 -6.81 3.05
CA ALA A 292 -3.47 -7.25 1.79
C ALA A 292 -3.80 -6.26 0.67
N ALA A 293 -2.89 -6.06 -0.28
CA ALA A 293 -3.15 -5.24 -1.47
C ALA A 293 -2.39 -5.75 -2.69
N PHE A 294 -2.91 -5.45 -3.89
CA PHE A 294 -2.14 -5.56 -5.12
C PHE A 294 -1.50 -4.20 -5.38
N THR A 295 -0.34 -3.99 -4.74
CA THR A 295 0.24 -2.66 -4.51
C THR A 295 0.67 -1.96 -5.79
N GLU A 296 1.08 -2.73 -6.81
CA GLU A 296 1.24 -2.26 -8.17
C GLU A 296 0.90 -3.35 -9.19
N THR A 297 0.23 -2.96 -10.26
CA THR A 297 0.03 -3.78 -11.45
C THR A 297 -0.27 -2.91 -12.66
N GLY A 298 -0.47 -3.53 -13.82
CA GLY A 298 -0.91 -2.83 -15.00
C GLY A 298 -0.44 -3.48 -16.29
N LEU A 299 -1.04 -3.02 -17.38
CA LEU A 299 -0.60 -3.31 -18.73
C LEU A 299 -0.32 -1.97 -19.42
N GLU A 300 0.95 -1.66 -19.60
CA GLU A 300 1.39 -0.41 -20.25
C GLU A 300 0.74 -0.26 -21.64
N THR A 301 0.28 0.94 -21.99
CA THR A 301 -0.47 1.25 -23.22
C THR A 301 -1.89 0.66 -23.29
N ILE A 302 -2.20 -0.34 -22.46
CA ILE A 302 -3.46 -1.10 -22.42
C ILE A 302 -3.94 -1.51 -23.83
N PRO A 303 -3.13 -2.28 -24.60
CA PRO A 303 -3.47 -2.69 -25.95
C PRO A 303 -4.59 -3.74 -26.01
N ASN A 304 -4.83 -4.48 -24.92
CA ASN A 304 -5.97 -5.37 -24.81
C ASN A 304 -7.22 -4.55 -24.40
N PRO A 305 -8.24 -4.42 -25.27
CA PRO A 305 -9.42 -3.61 -24.98
C PRO A 305 -10.25 -4.16 -23.83
N ASN A 306 -10.15 -5.46 -23.51
CA ASN A 306 -10.92 -6.12 -22.45
C ASN A 306 -10.06 -6.44 -21.20
N TRP A 307 -8.92 -5.77 -21.02
CA TRP A 307 -7.98 -6.08 -19.94
C TRP A 307 -8.58 -5.86 -18.55
N TRP A 308 -9.51 -4.92 -18.39
CA TRP A 308 -10.04 -4.58 -17.08
C TRP A 308 -10.96 -5.68 -16.55
N THR A 309 -11.89 -6.19 -17.34
CA THR A 309 -12.79 -7.26 -16.89
C THR A 309 -12.19 -8.65 -17.03
N ASP A 310 -11.61 -8.97 -18.19
CA ASP A 310 -11.20 -10.35 -18.51
C ASP A 310 -9.90 -10.76 -17.82
N VAL A 311 -9.09 -9.77 -17.40
CA VAL A 311 -7.81 -9.99 -16.73
C VAL A 311 -7.85 -9.48 -15.30
N LEU A 312 -7.91 -8.16 -15.08
CA LEU A 312 -7.71 -7.59 -13.74
C LEU A 312 -8.85 -7.98 -12.78
N LEU A 313 -10.10 -7.71 -13.17
CA LEU A 313 -11.27 -8.02 -12.34
C LEU A 313 -11.41 -9.52 -12.10
N LYS A 314 -11.17 -10.34 -13.13
CA LYS A 314 -11.16 -11.81 -13.02
C LYS A 314 -10.17 -12.29 -11.96
N VAL A 315 -8.93 -11.78 -11.97
CA VAL A 315 -7.93 -12.11 -10.94
C VAL A 315 -8.41 -11.68 -9.56
N MET A 316 -8.89 -10.44 -9.42
CA MET A 316 -9.32 -9.91 -8.12
C MET A 316 -10.53 -10.62 -7.51
N LYS A 317 -11.46 -11.12 -8.33
CA LYS A 317 -12.65 -11.86 -7.89
C LYS A 317 -12.38 -13.36 -7.66
N THR A 318 -11.12 -13.79 -7.68
CA THR A 318 -10.76 -15.18 -7.36
C THR A 318 -11.21 -15.54 -5.94
N GLU A 319 -11.84 -16.69 -5.80
CA GLU A 319 -12.28 -17.18 -4.49
C GLU A 319 -11.12 -17.28 -3.49
N GLY A 320 -11.35 -16.82 -2.26
CA GLY A 320 -10.34 -16.80 -1.21
C GLY A 320 -9.32 -15.66 -1.33
N LEU A 321 -9.39 -14.82 -2.37
CA LEU A 321 -8.55 -13.63 -2.48
C LEU A 321 -9.22 -12.42 -1.81
N ASN A 322 -8.48 -11.74 -0.93
CA ASN A 322 -8.96 -10.58 -0.18
C ASN A 322 -7.95 -9.45 -0.32
N LEU A 323 -8.30 -8.38 -1.04
CA LEU A 323 -7.40 -7.25 -1.31
C LEU A 323 -8.09 -5.93 -0.95
N SER A 324 -7.44 -5.12 -0.13
CA SER A 324 -7.92 -3.79 0.27
C SER A 324 -7.97 -2.85 -0.93
N TYR A 325 -6.93 -2.85 -1.75
CA TYR A 325 -6.86 -2.07 -2.98
C TYR A 325 -6.01 -2.76 -4.05
N VAL A 326 -6.19 -2.32 -5.29
CA VAL A 326 -5.29 -2.54 -6.41
C VAL A 326 -4.86 -1.18 -6.98
N LEU A 327 -3.61 -1.00 -7.34
CA LEU A 327 -3.14 0.25 -7.93
C LEU A 327 -2.44 0.02 -9.26
N VAL A 328 -2.81 0.83 -10.26
CA VAL A 328 -2.09 0.89 -11.55
C VAL A 328 -1.16 2.10 -11.62
N TRP A 329 -0.06 1.97 -12.36
CA TRP A 329 0.95 3.02 -12.46
C TRP A 329 0.47 4.27 -13.21
N ARG A 330 1.34 5.27 -13.29
CA ARG A 330 1.02 6.63 -13.72
C ARG A 330 0.68 6.72 -15.20
N ASN A 331 -0.10 7.73 -15.57
CA ASN A 331 -0.23 8.17 -16.95
C ASN A 331 0.78 9.29 -17.23
N ASP A 332 1.85 9.00 -17.97
CA ASP A 332 2.81 10.02 -18.37
C ASP A 332 2.15 11.08 -19.25
N ILE A 333 2.55 12.34 -19.08
CA ILE A 333 1.99 13.48 -19.80
C ILE A 333 2.28 13.40 -21.30
N ARG A 334 3.46 12.93 -21.67
CA ARG A 334 4.04 13.08 -23.02
C ARG A 334 4.34 11.76 -23.71
N SER A 335 4.74 10.73 -22.97
CA SER A 335 5.15 9.44 -23.54
C SER A 335 4.00 8.81 -24.33
N PRO A 336 4.15 8.40 -25.60
CA PRO A 336 3.05 7.80 -26.35
C PRO A 336 2.58 6.45 -25.79
N THR A 337 3.37 5.79 -24.94
CA THR A 337 3.12 4.41 -24.49
C THR A 337 3.01 4.26 -22.97
N HIS A 338 3.62 5.17 -22.18
CA HIS A 338 3.70 5.01 -20.74
C HIS A 338 2.45 5.52 -20.02
N TYR A 339 1.40 4.70 -20.02
CA TYR A 339 0.16 4.93 -19.28
C TYR A 339 -0.49 3.60 -18.94
N TYR A 340 -1.25 3.57 -17.83
CA TYR A 340 -1.81 2.34 -17.25
C TYR A 340 -3.28 2.47 -16.82
N ALA A 341 -3.85 3.68 -16.84
CA ALA A 341 -5.29 3.91 -16.76
C ALA A 341 -5.79 4.53 -18.07
N PRO A 342 -7.05 4.28 -18.49
CA PRO A 342 -7.57 4.87 -19.71
C PRO A 342 -7.83 6.37 -19.53
N PHE A 343 -7.91 7.04 -20.66
CA PHE A 343 -8.27 8.44 -20.82
C PHE A 343 -9.28 8.53 -21.98
N PRO A 344 -10.03 9.63 -22.14
CA PRO A 344 -11.00 9.74 -23.23
C PRO A 344 -10.41 9.40 -24.60
N GLY A 345 -11.02 8.43 -25.30
CA GLY A 345 -10.56 7.93 -26.59
C GLY A 345 -9.59 6.74 -26.55
N GLN A 346 -9.12 6.32 -25.36
CA GLN A 346 -8.30 5.11 -25.22
C GLN A 346 -9.17 3.85 -25.46
N VAL A 347 -8.61 2.83 -26.14
CA VAL A 347 -9.38 1.69 -26.68
C VAL A 347 -10.10 0.83 -25.62
N SER A 348 -9.59 0.78 -24.38
CA SER A 348 -10.16 0.03 -23.26
C SER A 348 -11.21 0.81 -22.46
N VAL A 349 -11.53 2.05 -22.83
CA VAL A 349 -12.56 2.87 -22.14
C VAL A 349 -13.89 2.12 -21.95
N PRO A 350 -14.48 1.46 -22.98
CA PRO A 350 -15.74 0.73 -22.80
C PRO A 350 -15.65 -0.38 -21.76
N ASP A 351 -14.49 -1.03 -21.65
CA ASP A 351 -14.27 -2.11 -20.69
C ASP A 351 -13.98 -1.59 -19.27
N PHE A 352 -13.23 -0.49 -19.17
CA PHE A 352 -12.99 0.18 -17.90
C PHE A 352 -14.28 0.73 -17.28
N MET A 353 -15.25 1.16 -18.09
CA MET A 353 -16.57 1.54 -17.58
C MET A 353 -17.31 0.34 -16.95
N LYS A 354 -17.23 -0.86 -17.55
CA LYS A 354 -17.77 -2.08 -16.93
C LYS A 354 -17.05 -2.43 -15.63
N PHE A 355 -15.72 -2.27 -15.61
CA PHE A 355 -14.92 -2.45 -14.41
C PHE A 355 -15.35 -1.49 -13.30
N TYR A 356 -15.53 -0.20 -13.64
CA TYR A 356 -16.00 0.85 -12.74
C TYR A 356 -17.42 0.59 -12.20
N GLU A 357 -18.31 0.05 -13.04
CA GLU A 357 -19.70 -0.26 -12.66
C GLU A 357 -19.84 -1.58 -11.87
N ASP A 358 -18.83 -2.46 -11.88
CA ASP A 358 -18.88 -3.72 -11.12
C ASP A 358 -18.82 -3.42 -9.60
N PRO A 359 -19.80 -3.91 -8.81
CA PRO A 359 -19.89 -3.59 -7.37
C PRO A 359 -18.72 -4.12 -6.54
N PHE A 360 -17.88 -4.98 -7.11
CA PHE A 360 -16.64 -5.44 -6.48
C PHE A 360 -15.54 -4.38 -6.51
N THR A 361 -15.56 -3.44 -7.45
CA THR A 361 -14.57 -2.35 -7.53
C THR A 361 -15.12 -1.10 -6.85
N LEU A 362 -14.26 -0.42 -6.09
CA LEU A 362 -14.65 0.78 -5.35
C LEU A 362 -13.80 1.97 -5.79
N PHE A 363 -14.47 3.06 -6.15
CA PHE A 363 -13.84 4.33 -6.52
C PHE A 363 -14.11 5.39 -5.45
N LEU A 364 -13.61 6.61 -5.65
CA LEU A 364 -13.70 7.67 -4.63
C LEU A 364 -15.13 7.91 -4.15
N GLU A 365 -16.10 7.93 -5.07
CA GLU A 365 -17.50 8.13 -4.76
C GLU A 365 -18.08 7.06 -3.82
N ASP A 366 -17.63 5.81 -3.95
CA ASP A 366 -18.06 4.72 -3.07
C ASP A 366 -17.46 4.87 -1.67
N LEU A 367 -16.18 5.26 -1.58
CA LEU A 367 -15.53 5.53 -0.30
C LEU A 367 -16.19 6.69 0.44
N ARG A 368 -16.56 7.74 -0.30
CA ARG A 368 -17.26 8.91 0.22
C ARG A 368 -18.63 8.53 0.80
N LYS A 369 -19.41 7.72 0.08
CA LYS A 369 -20.70 7.18 0.56
C LYS A 369 -20.53 6.29 1.79
N GLN A 370 -19.46 5.49 1.83
CA GLN A 370 -19.16 4.62 2.97
C GLN A 370 -18.56 5.36 4.17
N ASN A 371 -18.07 6.59 3.98
CA ASN A 371 -17.48 7.44 5.01
C ASN A 371 -16.35 6.73 5.80
N ILE A 372 -15.37 6.20 5.06
CA ILE A 372 -14.35 5.28 5.59
C ILE A 372 -13.51 5.83 6.76
N TYR A 373 -13.47 7.15 6.95
CA TYR A 373 -12.75 7.81 8.04
C TYR A 373 -13.61 8.06 9.30
N ARG A 374 -14.92 7.79 9.28
CA ARG A 374 -15.82 7.95 10.44
C ARG A 374 -16.49 6.63 10.81
N PHE A 375 -16.01 5.98 11.86
CA PHE A 375 -16.77 4.93 12.53
C PHE A 375 -17.67 5.56 13.58
N LYS A 376 -19.00 5.42 13.44
CA LYS A 376 -19.90 5.66 14.58
C LYS A 376 -19.57 4.59 15.61
N ASN A 377 -19.12 4.99 16.80
CA ASN A 377 -19.15 4.10 17.95
C ASN A 377 -20.61 3.70 18.13
N LYS A 378 -20.93 2.43 17.85
CA LYS A 378 -22.20 1.84 18.27
C LYS A 378 -22.10 1.49 19.74
#